data_AF-A0A1M7UD45-F1
#
_entry.id   AF-A0A1M7UD45-F1
#
_cell.length_a   1.000
_cell.length_b   1.000
_cell.length_c   1.000
_cell.angle_alpha   90.00
_cell.angle_beta   90.00
_cell.angle_gamma   90.00
#
_symmetry.space_group_name_H-M   'P 1'
#
loop_
_entity.id
_entity.type
_entity.pdbx_description
1 polymer ?
#
loop_
_entity_poly.entity_id
_entity_poly.type
_entity_poly.pdbx_seq_one_letter_code
_entity_poly.pdbx_strand_id
1 'polypeptide(L)' 'MCEKCVEIDSKIERYKRLARQMSDKRTLEGIDELIRQHEAEKTALHPKQHE' A
#
# COMPACT_ATOMS: atom_id res chain seq x y z
N MET A 1 -12.13 -5.55 8.14
CA MET A 1 -11.52 -4.37 7.49
C MET A 1 -12.20 -3.13 8.04
N CYS A 2 -11.49 -2.31 8.82
CA CYS A 2 -12.01 -1.00 9.23
C CYS A 2 -11.94 0.00 8.08
N GLU A 3 -12.62 1.14 8.21
CA GLU A 3 -12.61 2.24 7.21
C GLU A 3 -11.17 2.66 6.84
N LYS A 4 -10.27 2.75 7.83
CA LYS A 4 -8.85 3.07 7.58
C LYS A 4 -8.14 2.04 6.72
N CYS A 5 -8.42 0.75 6.87
CA CYS A 5 -7.86 -0.27 5.99
C CYS A 5 -8.35 -0.12 4.55
N VAL A 6 -9.63 0.22 4.36
CA VAL A 6 -10.22 0.46 3.04
C VAL A 6 -9.59 1.68 2.37
N GLU A 7 -9.32 2.74 3.14
CA GLU A 7 -8.57 3.92 2.64
C GLU A 7 -7.14 3.56 2.26
N ILE A 8 -6.45 2.75 3.06
CA ILE A 8 -5.08 2.31 2.76
C ILE A 8 -5.04 1.40 1.53
N ASP A 9 -5.98 0.45 1.40
CA ASP A 9 -6.10 -0.38 0.20
C ASP A 9 -6.35 0.46 -1.05
N SER A 10 -7.22 1.47 -0.95
CA SER A 10 -7.48 2.40 -2.05
C SER A 10 -6.23 3.19 -2.46
N LYS A 11 -5.40 3.60 -1.49
CA LYS A 11 -4.10 4.24 -1.76
C LYS A 11 -3.12 3.27 -2.45
N ILE A 12 -3.02 2.04 -1.97
CA ILE A 12 -2.17 0.99 -2.56
C ILE A 12 -2.61 0.71 -4.01
N GLU A 13 -3.90 0.56 -4.27
CA GLU A 13 -4.45 0.37 -5.62
C GLU A 13 -4.09 1.52 -6.56
N ARG A 14 -4.17 2.76 -6.07
CA ARG A 14 -3.74 3.94 -6.84
C ARG A 14 -2.26 3.90 -7.18
N TYR A 15 -1.40 3.56 -6.23
CA TYR A 15 0.04 3.42 -6.46
C TYR A 15 0.36 2.30 -7.44
N LYS A 16 -0.33 1.15 -7.37
CA LYS A 16 -0.19 0.06 -8.34
C LYS A 16 -0.61 0.49 -9.76
N ARG A 17 -1.67 1.29 -9.90
CA ARG A 17 -2.08 1.84 -11.20
C ARG A 17 -1.03 2.80 -11.75
N LEU A 18 -0.47 3.68 -10.93
CA LEU A 18 0.61 4.58 -11.33
C LEU A 18 1.87 3.82 -11.75
N ALA A 19 2.27 2.79 -11.01
CA ALA A 19 3.40 1.94 -11.36
C ALA A 19 3.22 1.28 -12.73
N ARG A 20 2.01 0.81 -13.07
CA ARG A 20 1.73 0.21 -14.39
C ARG A 20 1.88 1.18 -15.56
N GLN A 21 1.76 2.48 -15.31
CA GLN A 21 1.85 3.52 -16.34
C GLN A 21 3.27 4.08 -16.48
N MET A 22 4.18 3.73 -15.57
CA MET A 22 5.53 4.26 -15.50
C MET A 22 6.54 3.17 -15.88
N SER A 23 7.66 3.58 -16.50
CA SER A 23 8.78 2.69 -16.82
C SER A 23 10.08 3.10 -16.12
N ASP A 24 10.06 4.22 -15.40
CA ASP A 24 11.20 4.69 -14.63
C ASP A 24 11.44 3.78 -13.42
N LYS A 25 12.56 3.06 -13.44
CA LYS A 25 12.88 2.05 -12.41
C LYS A 25 12.95 2.65 -11.01
N ARG A 26 13.53 3.84 -10.86
CA ARG A 26 13.68 4.51 -9.56
C ARG A 26 12.32 4.89 -8.98
N THR A 27 11.40 5.35 -9.82
CA THR A 27 10.02 5.65 -9.43
C THR A 27 9.27 4.38 -9.06
N LEU A 28 9.45 3.28 -9.80
CA LEU A 28 8.85 1.99 -9.46
C LEU A 28 9.33 1.44 -8.12
N GLU A 29 10.64 1.53 -7.84
CA GLU A 29 11.21 1.14 -6.55
C GLU A 29 10.65 1.98 -5.39
N GLY A 30 10.55 3.31 -5.57
CA GLY A 30 9.93 4.18 -4.58
C GLY A 30 8.45 3.89 -4.36
N ILE A 31 7.71 3.55 -5.41
CA ILE A 31 6.30 3.14 -5.31
C ILE A 31 6.18 1.81 -4.55
N ASP A 32 7.06 0.84 -4.82
CA ASP A 32 7.07 -0.44 -4.12
C ASP A 32 7.34 -0.25 -2.61
N GLU A 33 8.29 0.62 -2.25
CA GLU A 33 8.56 0.97 -0.85
C GLU A 33 7.34 1.60 -0.17
N LEU A 34 6.67 2.56 -0.84
CA LEU A 34 5.46 3.18 -0.33
C LEU A 34 4.34 2.16 -0.11
N ILE A 35 4.16 1.20 -1.02
CA ILE A 35 3.17 0.13 -0.87
C ILE A 35 3.49 -0.72 0.37
N ARG A 36 4.74 -1.15 0.55
CA ARG A 36 5.16 -1.93 1.73
C ARG A 36 4.92 -1.18 3.04
N GLN A 37 5.19 0.12 3.09
CA GLN A 37 4.90 0.95 4.27
C GLN A 37 3.40 0.98 4.60
N HIS A 38 2.55 1.11 3.58
CA HIS A 38 1.10 1.11 3.77
C HIS A 38 0.58 -0.27 4.21
N GLU A 39 1.15 -1.38 3.70
CA GLU A 39 0.81 -2.73 4.17
C GLU A 39 1.25 -2.98 5.62
N ALA A 40 2.42 -2.46 6.01
CA ALA A 40 2.89 -2.48 7.39
C ALA A 40 1.97 -1.64 8.30
N GLU A 41 1.50 -0.47 7.84
CA GLU A 41 0.53 0.36 8.57
C GLU A 41 -0.80 -0.37 8.77
N LYS A 42 -1.32 -1.10 7.77
CA LYS A 42 -2.52 -1.95 7.94
C LYS A 42 -2.33 -2.99 9.05
N THR A 43 -1.16 -3.64 9.07
CA THR A 43 -0.82 -4.66 10.06
C THR A 43 -0.70 -4.04 11.45
N ALA A 44 -0.07 -2.86 11.56
CA ALA A 44 0.07 -2.12 12.80
C ALA A 44 -1.27 -1.55 13.33
N LEU A 45 -2.21 -1.19 12.44
CA LEU A 45 -3.56 -0.74 12.79
C LEU A 45 -4.43 -1.86 13.36
N HIS A 46 -4.15 -3.11 12.97
CA HIS A 46 -4.85 -4.28 13.50
C HIS A 46 -3.89 -5.35 14.02
N PRO A 47 -3.29 -5.14 15.21
CA PRO A 47 -2.44 -6.15 15.85
C PRO A 47 -3.20 -7.41 16.32
N LYS A 48 -4.53 -7.49 16.06
CA LYS A 48 -5.45 -8.54 16.55
C LYS A 48 -6.30 -9.20 15.45
N GLN A 49 -5.91 -9.21 14.18
CA GLN A 49 -6.58 -10.08 13.17
C GLN A 49 -6.00 -11.50 13.10
N HIS A 50 -5.15 -11.88 14.06
CA HIS A 50 -4.72 -13.26 14.29
C HIS A 50 -5.61 -13.89 15.38
N GLU A 51 -6.89 -14.08 15.06
CA GLU A 51 -7.75 -15.12 15.66
C GLU A 51 -8.78 -15.56 14.61
#